data_AF-A0A0F8YHC8-F1
#
_entry.id   AF-A0A0F8YHC8-F1
#
_cell.length_a   1.000
_cell.length_b   1.000
_cell.length_c   1.000
_cell.angle_alpha   90.00
_cell.angle_beta   90.00
_cell.angle_gamma   90.00
#
_symmetry.space_group_name_H-M   'P 1'
#
loop_
_entity.id
_entity.type
_entity.pdbx_description
1 polymer ?
#
loop_
_entity_poly.entity_id
_entity_poly.type
_entity_poly.pdbx_seq_one_letter_code
_entity_poly.pdbx_strand_id
1 'polypeptide(L)'
;MDRWSVLSLLLVVCAVGVALTVGCERQHVWETNLRRSYLERSSSSLSREDSPVEKPLELGEKSELSDYLVYAALNNPGLEAAFNQWKAALERVPQVKALPDPRFTYRYFIQEVETRVGAQRQAFELAQTFPWFGKLKLR
;
A
#
# COMPACT_ATOMS: atom_id res chain seq x y z
N MET A 1 55.78 0.76 18.06
CA MET A 1 54.35 1.14 18.20
C MET A 1 53.75 0.23 19.25
N ASP A 2 53.53 0.78 20.44
CA ASP A 2 53.27 -0.01 21.64
C ASP A 2 51.85 -0.55 21.63
N ARG A 3 51.71 -1.85 21.93
CA ARG A 3 50.44 -2.61 21.96
C ARG A 3 49.34 -1.94 22.81
N TRP A 4 49.73 -1.10 23.77
CA TRP A 4 48.82 -0.35 24.63
C TRP A 4 48.15 0.85 23.94
N SER A 5 48.81 1.44 22.93
CA SER A 5 48.27 2.58 22.19
C SER A 5 47.17 2.14 21.21
N VAL A 6 47.32 0.95 20.61
CA VAL A 6 46.37 0.38 19.64
C VAL A 6 45.06 -0.06 20.31
N LEU A 7 45.13 -0.60 21.53
CA LEU A 7 43.97 -0.98 22.34
C LEU A 7 43.14 0.21 22.83
N SER A 8 43.81 1.32 23.17
CA SER A 8 43.14 2.57 23.57
C SER A 8 42.40 3.21 22.37
N LEU A 9 43.05 3.25 21.21
CA LEU A 9 42.43 3.75 19.97
C LEU A 9 41.23 2.91 19.54
N LEU A 10 41.30 1.58 19.65
CA LEU A 10 40.19 0.68 19.33
C LEU A 10 38.98 0.88 20.27
N LEU A 11 39.21 1.07 21.57
CA LEU A 11 38.13 1.31 22.53
C LEU A 11 37.43 2.66 22.30
N VAL A 12 38.19 3.71 21.97
CA VAL A 12 37.62 5.04 21.67
C VAL A 12 36.79 5.00 20.37
N VAL A 13 37.27 4.31 19.34
CA VAL A 13 36.55 4.15 18.06
C VAL A 13 35.23 3.36 18.27
N CYS A 14 35.24 2.31 19.09
CA CYS A 14 34.01 1.57 19.43
C CYS A 14 33.00 2.43 20.20
N ALA A 15 33.44 3.20 21.20
CA ALA A 15 32.54 4.01 22.03
C ALA A 15 31.87 5.14 21.22
N VAL A 16 32.61 5.79 20.31
CA VAL A 16 32.06 6.84 19.44
C VAL A 16 31.14 6.27 18.36
N GLY A 17 31.43 5.07 17.83
CA GLY A 17 30.59 4.39 16.84
C GLY A 17 29.21 4.01 17.37
N VAL A 18 29.11 3.59 18.64
CA VAL A 18 27.83 3.20 19.26
C VAL A 18 26.92 4.41 19.55
N ALA A 19 27.50 5.59 19.81
CA ALA A 19 26.71 6.80 20.08
C ALA A 19 26.01 7.39 18.83
N LEU A 20 26.51 7.08 17.63
CA LEU A 20 25.98 7.63 16.37
C LEU A 20 24.82 6.82 15.77
N THR A 21 24.48 5.64 16.32
CA THR A 21 23.39 4.79 15.80
C THR A 21 22.09 4.88 16.60
N VAL A 22 22.05 5.58 17.74
CA VAL A 22 20.86 5.68 18.59
C VAL A 22 20.09 7.01 18.41
N GLY A 23 20.46 7.80 17.39
CA GLY A 23 20.07 9.21 17.31
C GLY A 23 19.25 9.63 16.09
N CYS A 24 18.21 8.89 15.67
CA CYS A 24 17.09 9.44 14.88
C CYS A 24 16.00 8.39 14.60
N GLU A 25 15.08 8.15 15.55
CA GLU A 25 13.74 7.65 15.21
C GLU A 25 12.74 8.75 15.57
N ARG A 26 12.70 9.75 14.68
CA ARG A 26 11.97 11.00 14.83
C ARG A 26 10.50 10.75 14.51
N GLN A 27 9.66 10.96 15.52
CA GLN A 27 8.21 10.92 15.50
C GLN A 27 7.58 11.54 14.25
N HIS A 28 6.91 10.71 13.44
CA HIS A 28 5.92 11.16 12.45
C HIS A 28 4.82 10.09 12.25
N VAL A 29 4.31 9.56 13.37
CA VAL A 29 3.51 8.32 13.43
C VAL A 29 2.01 8.57 13.65
N TRP A 30 1.55 9.80 13.94
CA TRP A 30 0.16 9.99 14.37
C TRP A 30 -0.88 10.10 13.24
N GLU A 31 -0.53 10.59 12.04
CA GLU A 31 -1.51 10.75 10.93
C GLU A 31 -1.86 9.43 10.19
N THR A 32 -0.92 8.47 10.12
CA THR A 32 -1.16 7.18 9.44
C THR A 32 -2.01 6.22 10.28
N ASN A 33 -1.95 6.34 11.61
CA ASN A 33 -2.66 5.46 12.53
C ASN A 33 -4.18 5.65 12.49
N LEU A 34 -4.67 6.87 12.27
CA LEU A 34 -6.12 7.13 12.24
C LEU A 34 -6.81 6.46 11.04
N ARG A 35 -6.24 6.58 9.83
CA ARG A 35 -6.80 5.95 8.62
C ARG A 35 -6.70 4.43 8.64
N ARG A 36 -5.60 3.89 9.16
CA ARG A 36 -5.40 2.45 9.36
C ARG A 36 -6.45 1.90 10.34
N SER A 37 -6.65 2.57 11.48
CA SER A 37 -7.65 2.14 12.48
C SER A 37 -9.10 2.12 11.97
N TYR A 38 -9.48 3.03 11.07
CA TYR A 38 -10.82 3.09 10.50
C TYR A 38 -11.06 1.99 9.46
N LEU A 39 -10.06 1.72 8.61
CA LEU A 39 -10.10 0.62 7.64
C LEU A 39 -10.08 -0.74 8.35
N GLU A 40 -9.23 -0.92 9.37
CA GLU A 40 -9.19 -2.12 10.22
C GLU A 40 -10.52 -2.31 10.98
N ARG A 41 -11.13 -1.22 11.47
CA ARG A 41 -12.43 -1.30 12.13
C ARG A 41 -13.53 -1.70 11.15
N SER A 42 -13.51 -1.17 9.92
CA SER A 42 -14.48 -1.54 8.88
C SER A 42 -14.29 -2.98 8.37
N SER A 43 -13.04 -3.47 8.26
CA SER A 43 -12.77 -4.85 7.88
C SER A 43 -13.14 -5.81 9.01
N SER A 44 -12.87 -5.44 10.27
CA SER A 44 -13.27 -6.25 11.42
C SER A 44 -14.79 -6.36 11.63
N SER A 45 -15.56 -5.38 11.14
CA SER A 45 -17.03 -5.45 11.11
C SER A 45 -17.55 -6.27 9.93
N LEU A 46 -16.88 -6.24 8.77
CA LEU A 46 -17.20 -7.08 7.59
C LEU A 46 -16.76 -8.54 7.76
N SER A 47 -15.82 -8.83 8.65
CA SER A 47 -15.39 -10.20 8.99
C SER A 47 -16.16 -10.82 10.16
N ARG A 48 -17.16 -10.13 10.73
CA ARG A 48 -18.13 -10.71 11.67
C ARG A 48 -19.48 -10.98 11.00
N GLU A 49 -19.45 -11.57 9.82
CA GLU A 49 -20.55 -12.35 9.27
C GLU A 49 -19.97 -13.69 8.83
N ASP A 50 -19.63 -14.49 9.82
CA ASP A 50 -19.57 -15.94 9.65
C ASP A 50 -21.03 -16.41 9.54
N SER A 51 -21.63 -16.22 8.37
CA SER A 51 -22.94 -16.77 8.07
C SER A 51 -22.74 -18.11 7.38
N PRO A 52 -23.25 -19.22 7.94
CA PRO A 52 -23.17 -20.50 7.29
C PRO A 52 -23.90 -20.44 5.95
N VAL A 53 -23.18 -20.79 4.88
CA VAL A 53 -23.63 -21.34 3.59
C VAL A 53 -25.05 -20.96 3.17
N GLU A 54 -25.14 -20.13 2.13
CA GLU A 54 -26.31 -19.85 1.30
C GLU A 54 -27.28 -21.06 1.23
N LYS A 55 -28.41 -20.96 1.91
CA LYS A 55 -29.60 -21.68 1.46
C LYS A 55 -30.20 -20.86 0.32
N PRO A 56 -30.45 -21.45 -0.86
CA PRO A 56 -31.35 -20.85 -1.83
C PRO A 56 -32.65 -20.52 -1.08
N LEU A 57 -33.01 -19.24 -1.05
CA LEU A 57 -34.24 -18.76 -0.42
C LEU A 57 -35.43 -19.24 -1.26
N GLU A 58 -35.86 -20.47 -1.00
CA GLU A 58 -37.10 -21.03 -1.55
C GLU A 58 -38.27 -20.34 -0.82
N LEU A 59 -38.83 -19.30 -1.44
CA LEU A 59 -39.98 -18.58 -0.93
C LEU A 59 -41.23 -19.48 -1.01
N GLY A 60 -41.91 -19.66 0.12
CA GLY A 60 -43.12 -20.48 0.21
C GLY A 60 -44.14 -19.91 1.20
N GLU A 61 -45.25 -20.62 1.39
CA GLU A 61 -46.39 -20.17 2.23
C GLU A 61 -46.03 -19.97 3.72
N LYS A 62 -44.92 -20.56 4.18
CA LYS A 62 -44.41 -20.43 5.55
C LYS A 62 -43.29 -19.40 5.70
N SER A 63 -42.90 -18.71 4.62
CA SER A 63 -41.83 -17.72 4.66
C SER A 63 -42.27 -16.48 5.42
N GLU A 64 -41.39 -15.97 6.28
CA GLU A 64 -41.67 -14.75 7.05
C GLU A 64 -41.36 -13.50 6.21
N LEU A 65 -41.87 -12.34 6.64
CA LEU A 65 -41.62 -11.07 5.96
C LEU A 65 -40.11 -10.78 5.80
N SER A 66 -39.31 -11.17 6.80
CA SER A 66 -37.85 -11.09 6.77
C SER A 66 -37.24 -11.81 5.57
N ASP A 67 -37.72 -13.02 5.26
CA ASP A 67 -37.21 -13.82 4.14
C ASP A 67 -37.45 -13.14 2.80
N TYR A 68 -38.64 -12.55 2.62
CA TYR A 68 -38.98 -11.77 1.43
C TYR A 68 -38.13 -10.50 1.31
N LEU A 69 -37.82 -9.83 2.42
CA LEU A 69 -36.95 -8.64 2.42
C LEU A 69 -35.52 -8.99 2.03
N VAL A 70 -34.98 -10.10 2.53
CA VAL A 70 -33.63 -10.57 2.15
C VAL A 70 -33.62 -10.97 0.66
N TYR A 71 -34.62 -11.72 0.21
CA TYR A 71 -34.74 -12.08 -1.21
C TYR A 71 -34.82 -10.84 -2.10
N ALA A 72 -35.64 -9.85 -1.72
CA ALA A 72 -35.75 -8.59 -2.45
C ALA A 72 -34.45 -7.79 -2.44
N ALA A 73 -33.71 -7.78 -1.34
CA ALA A 73 -32.42 -7.10 -1.26
C ALA A 73 -31.38 -7.74 -2.19
N LEU A 74 -31.36 -9.08 -2.30
CA LEU A 74 -30.42 -9.82 -3.15
C LEU A 74 -30.77 -9.77 -4.64
N ASN A 75 -32.05 -9.70 -5.00
CA ASN A 75 -32.51 -9.78 -6.40
C ASN A 75 -32.90 -8.41 -6.99
N ASN A 76 -32.59 -7.31 -6.32
CA ASN A 76 -32.95 -5.97 -6.80
C ASN A 76 -31.81 -5.33 -7.62
N PRO A 77 -31.97 -5.14 -8.94
CA PRO A 77 -30.93 -4.57 -9.79
C PRO A 77 -30.62 -3.10 -9.47
N GLY A 78 -31.56 -2.35 -8.88
CA GLY A 78 -31.35 -0.97 -8.46
C GLY A 78 -30.41 -0.87 -7.25
N LEU A 79 -30.54 -1.80 -6.28
CA LEU A 79 -29.63 -1.88 -5.15
C LEU A 79 -28.23 -2.32 -5.60
N GLU A 80 -28.14 -3.31 -6.48
CA GLU A 80 -26.88 -3.75 -7.07
C GLU A 80 -26.18 -2.60 -7.81
N ALA A 81 -26.92 -1.84 -8.61
CA ALA A 81 -26.38 -0.68 -9.33
C ALA A 81 -25.85 0.39 -8.36
N ALA A 82 -26.61 0.73 -7.30
CA ALA A 82 -26.18 1.71 -6.31
C ALA A 82 -24.92 1.25 -5.54
N PHE A 83 -24.86 -0.03 -5.18
CA PHE A 83 -23.69 -0.63 -4.53
C PHE A 83 -22.44 -0.57 -5.44
N ASN A 84 -22.59 -0.93 -6.71
CA ASN A 84 -21.50 -0.87 -7.68
C ASN A 84 -21.04 0.56 -7.95
N GLN A 85 -21.95 1.55 -7.98
CA GLN A 85 -21.60 2.97 -8.08
C GLN A 85 -20.79 3.44 -6.87
N TRP A 86 -21.21 3.07 -5.66
CA TRP A 86 -20.47 3.36 -4.44
C TRP A 86 -19.06 2.74 -4.46
N LYS A 87 -18.95 1.47 -4.85
CA LYS A 87 -17.67 0.77 -5.01
C LYS A 87 -16.77 1.48 -6.03
N ALA A 88 -17.32 1.87 -7.17
CA ALA A 88 -16.59 2.63 -8.19
C ALA A 88 -16.13 4.01 -7.69
N ALA A 89 -16.91 4.68 -6.84
CA ALA A 89 -16.53 5.95 -6.24
C ALA A 89 -15.35 5.78 -5.28
N LEU A 90 -15.31 4.70 -4.50
CA LEU A 90 -14.18 4.38 -3.62
C LEU A 90 -12.88 4.15 -4.41
N GLU A 91 -12.95 3.41 -5.51
CA GLU A 91 -11.79 3.13 -6.38
C GLU A 91 -11.27 4.36 -7.15
N ARG A 92 -12.10 5.40 -7.33
CA ARG A 92 -11.67 6.66 -7.95
C ARG A 92 -10.77 7.50 -7.03
N VAL A 93 -10.92 7.40 -5.71
CA VAL A 93 -10.13 8.15 -4.72
C VAL A 93 -8.61 7.90 -4.80
N PRO A 94 -8.10 6.65 -4.90
CA PRO A 94 -6.66 6.42 -5.03
C PRO A 94 -6.09 6.92 -6.36
N GLN A 95 -6.86 6.89 -7.46
CA GLN A 95 -6.39 7.30 -8.78
C GLN A 95 -6.05 8.79 -8.86
N VAL A 96 -6.80 9.65 -8.15
CA VAL A 96 -6.55 11.10 -8.12
C VAL A 96 -5.42 11.51 -7.18
N LYS A 97 -5.07 10.66 -6.20
CA LYS A 97 -4.05 10.95 -5.19
C LYS A 97 -2.70 10.27 -5.47
N ALA A 98 -2.68 9.21 -6.27
CA ALA A 98 -1.47 8.48 -6.59
C ALA A 98 -0.57 9.29 -7.53
N LEU A 99 0.75 9.21 -7.30
CA LEU A 99 1.71 9.65 -8.30
C LEU A 99 1.60 8.73 -9.52
N PRO A 100 1.93 9.24 -10.73
CA PRO A 100 1.99 8.41 -11.92
C PRO A 100 2.91 7.20 -11.72
N ASP A 101 2.48 6.03 -12.20
CA ASP A 101 3.23 4.80 -12.02
C ASP A 101 4.66 4.91 -12.59
N PRO A 102 5.69 4.42 -11.86
CA PRO A 102 7.05 4.45 -12.35
C PRO A 102 7.23 3.47 -13.52
N ARG A 103 7.91 3.93 -14.57
CA ARG A 103 8.33 3.08 -15.68
C ARG A 103 9.66 2.43 -15.35
N PHE A 104 9.67 1.11 -15.27
CA PHE A 104 10.88 0.30 -15.22
C PHE A 104 11.27 -0.14 -16.64
N THR A 105 12.54 -0.03 -17.00
CA THR A 105 13.07 -0.45 -18.31
C THR A 105 14.34 -1.24 -18.11
N TYR A 106 14.37 -2.44 -18.68
CA TYR A 106 15.54 -3.32 -18.72
C TYR A 106 16.10 -3.37 -20.14
N ARG A 107 17.41 -3.18 -20.29
CA ARG A 107 18.11 -3.23 -21.57
C ARG A 107 19.24 -4.25 -21.50
N TYR A 108 19.36 -5.07 -22.53
CA TYR A 108 20.47 -6.00 -22.72
C TYR A 108 21.19 -5.66 -24.02
N PHE A 109 22.50 -5.46 -23.95
CA PHE A 109 23.30 -5.02 -25.09
C PHE A 109 23.98 -6.21 -25.74
N ILE A 110 23.73 -6.41 -27.04
CA ILE A 110 24.37 -7.47 -27.85
C ILE A 110 25.84 -7.13 -28.11
N GLN A 111 26.14 -5.85 -28.30
CA GLN A 111 27.48 -5.31 -28.41
C GLN A 111 27.72 -4.37 -27.24
N GLU A 112 28.81 -4.59 -26.51
CA GLU A 112 29.15 -3.82 -25.33
C GLU A 112 29.35 -2.34 -25.71
N VAL A 113 28.61 -1.45 -25.07
CA VAL A 113 28.78 -0.01 -25.26
C VAL A 113 29.90 0.44 -24.32
N GLU A 114 30.96 1.01 -24.89
CA GLU A 114 32.03 1.63 -24.11
C GLU A 114 31.49 2.90 -23.43
N THR A 115 31.20 2.82 -22.14
CA THR A 115 30.88 3.98 -21.32
C THR A 115 32.14 4.42 -20.57
N ARG A 116 32.17 5.64 -20.01
CA ARG A 116 33.32 6.13 -19.23
C ARG A 116 33.67 5.25 -18.01
N VAL A 117 32.76 4.35 -17.63
CA VAL A 117 32.91 3.36 -16.55
C VAL A 117 33.16 1.94 -17.07
N GLY A 118 33.42 1.76 -18.36
CA GLY A 118 33.70 0.49 -19.02
C GLY A 118 32.54 -0.07 -19.85
N ALA A 119 32.75 -1.29 -20.36
CA ALA A 119 31.80 -2.03 -21.16
C ALA A 119 30.50 -2.35 -20.39
N GLN A 120 29.36 -1.89 -20.90
CA GLN A 120 28.04 -2.16 -20.30
C GLN A 120 27.30 -3.27 -21.06
N ARG A 121 26.95 -4.36 -20.36
CA ARG A 121 26.18 -5.51 -20.91
C ARG A 121 24.67 -5.41 -20.69
N GLN A 122 24.26 -4.73 -19.62
CA GLN A 122 22.87 -4.57 -19.23
C GLN A 122 22.62 -3.23 -18.55
N ALA A 123 21.40 -2.71 -18.67
CA ALA A 123 20.97 -1.49 -17.99
C ALA A 123 19.61 -1.68 -17.32
N PHE A 124 19.44 -1.05 -16.16
CA PHE A 124 18.18 -0.94 -15.46
C PHE A 124 17.86 0.55 -15.31
N GLU A 125 16.66 0.94 -15.70
CA GLU A 125 16.19 2.33 -15.61
C GLU A 125 14.85 2.37 -14.89
N LEU A 126 14.71 3.34 -13.98
CA LEU A 126 13.46 3.64 -13.30
C LEU A 126 13.15 5.13 -13.50
N ALA A 127 12.01 5.43 -14.12
CA ALA A 127 11.60 6.80 -14.41
C ALA A 127 10.18 7.07 -13.88
N GLN A 128 9.99 8.15 -13.11
CA GLN A 128 8.66 8.62 -12.70
C GLN A 128 8.56 10.14 -12.83
N THR A 129 7.37 10.63 -13.12
CA THR A 129 7.09 12.07 -13.21
C THR A 129 6.67 12.60 -11.85
N PHE A 130 7.38 13.60 -11.35
CA PHE A 130 7.01 14.29 -10.11
C PHE A 130 6.30 15.62 -10.42
N PRO A 131 4.99 15.72 -10.15
CA PRO A 131 4.29 16.99 -10.30
C PRO A 131 4.75 17.99 -9.22
N TRP A 132 4.85 19.27 -9.59
CA TRP A 132 5.10 20.33 -8.62
C TRP A 132 3.97 20.41 -7.59
N PHE A 133 4.30 20.84 -6.37
CA PHE A 133 3.37 20.93 -5.25
C PHE A 133 2.05 21.61 -5.64
N GLY A 134 0.92 21.02 -5.23
CA GLY A 134 -0.42 21.58 -5.45
C GLY A 134 -1.12 21.18 -6.75
N LYS A 135 -0.44 20.58 -7.74
CA LYS A 135 -1.08 20.15 -9.01
C LYS A 135 -1.99 18.93 -8.88
N LEU A 136 -1.77 18.06 -7.90
CA LEU A 136 -2.59 16.86 -7.65
C LEU A 136 -3.96 17.16 -7.01
N LYS A 137 -4.19 18.39 -6.49
CA LYS A 137 -5.48 18.78 -5.91
C LYS A 137 -6.50 19.29 -6.95
N LEU A 138 -6.05 19.57 -8.17
CA LEU A 138 -6.87 20.20 -9.23
C LEU A 138 -7.46 19.21 -10.23
N ARG A 139 -7.20 17.91 -10.07
CA ARG A 139 -7.57 16.85 -11.00
C ARG A 139 -8.48 15.84 -10.30
#